data_AF-A0A378SSB5-F1
#
_entry.id   AF-A0A378SSB5-F1
#
_cell.length_a   1.000
_cell.length_b   1.000
_cell.length_c   1.000
_cell.angle_alpha   90.00
_cell.angle_beta   90.00
_cell.angle_gamma   90.00
#
_symmetry.space_group_name_H-M   'P 1'
#
loop_
_entity.id
_entity.type
_entity.pdbx_description
1 polymer ?
#
loop_
_entity_poly.entity_id
_entity_poly.type
_entity_poly.pdbx_seq_one_letter_code
_entity_poly.pdbx_strand_id
1 'polypeptide(L)'
;MLPAEVREKLAADLAEAEQSRKPISPLTDAHPDIDVVDAYEIQLINIRRRVADGARIIGHKVGLSSEAMQKMMGVDEPDYGHLLEEMQVFEDVPVGSGRYLYPRVEVEVGFILSDDLPGAGCTEDDVLAATAAFAPAIELIDTRITNWQIKLCDTIADNASSAGWVLGEARVSPKDVDIRAIDAVLTNNGEVVAEGRSDAVLGNPVTAVAWLARKVEAFGVRLKAGDIVLPGSCTRAIDAPPGSRFVADFTGLGSVRLDFE
;
A
#
# COMPACT_ATOMS: atom_id res chain seq x y z
N MET A 1 13.50 6.22 19.57
CA MET A 1 14.50 7.05 18.85
C MET A 1 15.87 6.39 18.89
N LEU A 2 16.06 5.43 17.99
CA LEU A 2 17.32 4.76 17.72
C LEU A 2 18.39 5.74 17.20
N PRO A 3 19.69 5.46 17.39
CA PRO A 3 20.76 6.24 16.77
C PRO A 3 20.64 6.28 15.25
N ALA A 4 21.03 7.39 14.62
CA ALA A 4 20.95 7.56 13.17
C ALA A 4 21.69 6.44 12.40
N GLU A 5 22.88 6.06 12.85
CA GLU A 5 23.67 4.97 12.26
C GLU A 5 22.95 3.61 12.31
N VAL A 6 22.17 3.35 13.36
CA VAL A 6 21.36 2.14 13.46
C VAL A 6 20.24 2.17 12.42
N ARG A 7 19.51 3.29 12.30
CA ARG A 7 18.45 3.42 11.29
C ARG A 7 18.98 3.29 9.86
N GLU A 8 20.12 3.88 9.56
CA GLU A 8 20.81 3.74 8.25
C GLU A 8 21.19 2.29 7.94
N LYS A 9 21.65 1.56 8.95
CA LYS A 9 21.96 0.12 8.81
C LYS A 9 20.70 -0.70 8.56
N LEU A 10 19.64 -0.52 9.35
CA LEU A 10 18.38 -1.27 9.18
C LEU A 10 17.74 -0.99 7.83
N ALA A 11 17.79 0.26 7.35
CA ALA A 11 17.36 0.61 6.00
C ALA A 11 18.18 -0.15 4.95
N ALA A 12 19.52 -0.18 5.08
CA ALA A 12 20.38 -0.93 4.17
C ALA A 12 20.12 -2.45 4.21
N ASP A 13 19.87 -3.02 5.39
CA ASP A 13 19.54 -4.45 5.53
C ASP A 13 18.23 -4.80 4.80
N LEU A 14 17.19 -3.96 4.91
CA LEU A 14 15.92 -4.13 4.18
C LEU A 14 16.10 -3.99 2.66
N ALA A 15 16.89 -3.01 2.22
CA ALA A 15 17.17 -2.81 0.79
C ALA A 15 17.96 -4.01 0.20
N GLU A 16 18.93 -4.54 0.94
CA GLU A 16 19.67 -5.75 0.55
C GLU A 16 18.75 -6.98 0.56
N ALA A 17 17.82 -7.09 1.50
CA ALA A 17 16.86 -8.19 1.56
C ALA A 17 15.96 -8.21 0.31
N GLU A 18 15.48 -7.04 -0.12
CA GLU A 18 14.72 -6.86 -1.34
C GLU A 18 15.57 -7.20 -2.59
N GLN A 19 16.78 -6.63 -2.69
CA GLN A 19 17.64 -6.83 -3.84
C GLN A 19 18.13 -8.27 -3.97
N SER A 20 18.49 -8.92 -2.87
CA SER A 20 19.02 -10.28 -2.86
C SER A 20 17.94 -11.37 -2.82
N ARG A 21 16.67 -10.98 -2.59
CA ARG A 21 15.54 -11.87 -2.36
C ARG A 21 15.80 -12.86 -1.21
N LYS A 22 16.43 -12.34 -0.14
CA LYS A 22 16.68 -13.10 1.09
C LYS A 22 16.04 -12.34 2.25
N PRO A 23 15.04 -12.91 2.92
CA PRO A 23 14.37 -12.19 4.00
C PRO A 23 15.30 -12.11 5.22
N ILE A 24 15.07 -11.11 6.05
CA ILE A 24 15.74 -10.94 7.34
C ILE A 24 14.78 -11.28 8.49
N SER A 25 15.33 -11.46 9.69
CA SER A 25 14.51 -11.57 10.90
C SER A 25 13.80 -10.24 11.20
N PRO A 26 12.71 -10.24 11.97
CA PRO A 26 12.02 -9.01 12.36
C PRO A 26 12.98 -8.01 13.01
N LEU A 27 12.89 -6.75 12.60
CA LEU A 27 13.68 -5.66 13.19
C LEU A 27 13.33 -5.49 14.66
N THR A 28 12.05 -5.64 15.00
CA THR A 28 11.54 -5.52 16.38
C THR A 28 12.07 -6.59 17.34
N ASP A 29 12.58 -7.72 16.84
CA ASP A 29 13.19 -8.74 17.69
C ASP A 29 14.63 -8.37 18.08
N ALA A 30 15.38 -7.74 17.16
CA ALA A 30 16.73 -7.24 17.41
C ALA A 30 16.73 -5.86 18.11
N HIS A 31 15.69 -5.06 17.88
CA HIS A 31 15.53 -3.69 18.37
C HIS A 31 14.15 -3.54 19.04
N PRO A 32 13.95 -4.10 20.24
CA PRO A 32 12.64 -4.08 20.91
C PRO A 32 12.18 -2.66 21.33
N ASP A 33 13.07 -1.68 21.29
CA ASP A 33 12.84 -0.26 21.55
C ASP A 33 12.57 0.58 20.29
N ILE A 34 12.52 -0.03 19.10
CA ILE A 34 12.13 0.65 17.86
C ILE A 34 10.70 1.18 17.96
N ASP A 35 10.54 2.48 17.75
CA ASP A 35 9.23 3.13 17.73
C ASP A 35 8.79 3.46 16.29
N VAL A 36 7.55 3.95 16.17
CA VAL A 36 6.94 4.31 14.88
C VAL A 36 7.72 5.42 14.16
N VAL A 37 8.32 6.36 14.90
CA VAL A 37 9.13 7.45 14.31
C VAL A 37 10.42 6.87 13.73
N ASP A 38 11.07 5.96 14.45
CA ASP A 38 12.23 5.23 13.94
C ASP A 38 11.90 4.44 12.68
N ALA A 39 10.77 3.73 12.66
CA ALA A 39 10.33 2.96 11.51
C ALA A 39 10.06 3.84 10.28
N TYR A 40 9.35 4.96 10.42
CA TYR A 40 9.14 5.89 9.31
C TYR A 40 10.45 6.52 8.82
N GLU A 41 11.39 6.85 9.72
CA GLU A 41 12.70 7.35 9.28
C GLU A 41 13.53 6.27 8.55
N ILE A 42 13.45 5.01 8.96
CA ILE A 42 14.08 3.88 8.23
C ILE A 42 13.48 3.75 6.82
N GLN A 43 12.16 3.78 6.70
CA GLN A 43 11.46 3.79 5.40
C GLN A 43 11.95 4.95 4.53
N LEU A 44 11.95 6.17 5.08
CA LEU A 44 12.31 7.39 4.36
C LEU A 44 13.78 7.40 3.92
N ILE A 45 14.70 6.78 4.66
CA ILE A 45 16.09 6.62 4.21
C ILE A 45 16.14 5.88 2.86
N ASN A 46 15.44 4.74 2.74
CA ASN A 46 15.42 3.97 1.49
C ASN A 46 14.68 4.70 0.36
N ILE A 47 13.57 5.37 0.66
CA ILE A 47 12.85 6.18 -0.33
C ILE A 47 13.71 7.34 -0.84
N ARG A 48 14.37 8.09 0.05
CA ARG A 48 15.28 9.18 -0.30
C ARG A 48 16.45 8.69 -1.18
N ARG A 49 17.01 7.51 -0.88
CA ARG A 49 18.06 6.88 -1.70
C ARG A 49 17.54 6.57 -3.11
N ARG A 50 16.40 5.89 -3.25
CA ARG A 50 15.81 5.59 -4.56
C ARG A 50 15.50 6.84 -5.38
N VAL A 51 14.96 7.88 -4.73
CA VAL A 51 14.69 9.17 -5.40
C VAL A 51 15.99 9.85 -5.83
N ALA A 52 17.04 9.82 -5.02
CA ALA A 52 18.36 10.33 -5.40
C ALA A 52 18.96 9.57 -6.60
N ASP A 53 18.63 8.28 -6.75
CA ASP A 53 19.01 7.45 -7.89
C ASP A 53 18.08 7.61 -9.12
N GLY A 54 17.06 8.47 -9.03
CA GLY A 54 16.19 8.86 -10.13
C GLY A 54 14.78 8.25 -10.11
N ALA A 55 14.43 7.46 -9.09
CA ALA A 55 13.07 6.95 -8.94
C ALA A 55 12.06 8.09 -8.70
N ARG A 56 10.85 7.92 -9.22
CA ARG A 56 9.75 8.87 -9.00
C ARG A 56 8.74 8.26 -8.03
N ILE A 57 8.34 9.04 -7.03
CA ILE A 57 7.16 8.75 -6.21
C ILE A 57 5.94 9.16 -7.04
N ILE A 58 5.00 8.23 -7.23
CA ILE A 58 3.78 8.43 -8.01
C ILE A 58 2.53 8.34 -7.16
N GLY A 59 2.68 8.16 -5.85
CA GLY A 59 1.57 7.85 -4.97
C GLY A 59 1.97 7.27 -3.63
N HIS A 60 0.95 6.90 -2.86
CA HIS A 60 1.10 6.32 -1.53
C HIS A 60 0.02 5.28 -1.27
N LYS A 61 0.30 4.36 -0.35
CA LYS A 61 -0.65 3.37 0.14
C LYS A 61 -0.89 3.52 1.63
N VAL A 62 -2.04 3.07 2.11
CA VAL A 62 -2.39 2.97 3.53
C VAL A 62 -2.62 1.50 3.84
N GLY A 63 -1.81 0.93 4.73
CA GLY A 63 -2.04 -0.41 5.25
C GLY A 63 -2.71 -0.36 6.62
N LEU A 64 -3.07 -1.52 7.17
CA LEU A 64 -3.71 -1.65 8.48
C LEU A 64 -4.98 -0.77 8.63
N SER A 65 -5.73 -0.59 7.54
CA SER A 65 -6.96 0.22 7.49
C SER A 65 -8.21 -0.51 8.00
N SER A 66 -8.06 -1.72 8.55
CA SER A 66 -9.13 -2.47 9.21
C SER A 66 -9.00 -2.36 10.73
N GLU A 67 -10.05 -1.88 11.42
CA GLU A 67 -10.05 -1.84 12.89
C GLU A 67 -9.80 -3.21 13.52
N ALA A 68 -10.27 -4.29 12.88
CA ALA A 68 -10.06 -5.64 13.37
C ALA A 68 -8.57 -6.02 13.31
N MET A 69 -7.89 -5.66 12.21
CA MET A 69 -6.45 -5.89 12.06
C MET A 69 -5.65 -5.01 13.03
N GLN A 70 -6.04 -3.75 13.22
CA GLN A 70 -5.43 -2.85 14.19
C GLN A 70 -5.51 -3.43 15.61
N LYS A 71 -6.69 -3.91 16.03
CA LYS A 71 -6.89 -4.59 17.33
C LYS A 71 -6.05 -5.85 17.45
N MET A 72 -5.95 -6.65 16.38
CA MET A 72 -5.14 -7.88 16.35
C MET A 72 -3.64 -7.58 16.52
N MET A 73 -3.15 -6.52 15.88
CA MET A 73 -1.75 -6.10 15.97
C MET A 73 -1.46 -5.22 17.20
N GLY A 74 -2.47 -4.84 17.97
CA GLY A 74 -2.33 -3.99 19.15
C GLY A 74 -1.95 -2.55 18.81
N VAL A 75 -2.40 -2.04 17.67
CA VAL A 75 -2.15 -0.68 17.19
C VAL A 75 -3.46 0.12 17.12
N ASP A 76 -3.36 1.45 17.14
CA ASP A 76 -4.49 2.38 17.15
C ASP A 76 -4.54 3.29 15.92
N GLU A 77 -3.59 3.14 14.99
CA GLU A 77 -3.57 3.85 13.71
C GLU A 77 -3.11 2.96 12.54
N PRO A 78 -3.47 3.34 11.29
CA PRO A 78 -2.92 2.74 10.07
C PRO A 78 -1.40 2.97 9.90
N ASP A 79 -0.79 2.29 8.93
CA ASP A 79 0.54 2.63 8.41
C ASP A 79 0.47 3.20 6.98
N TYR A 80 1.60 3.69 6.45
CA TYR A 80 1.65 4.12 5.05
C TYR A 80 2.94 3.72 4.33
N GLY A 81 2.81 3.56 3.01
CA GLY A 81 3.86 3.24 2.07
C GLY A 81 3.97 4.27 0.95
N HIS A 82 5.12 4.31 0.29
CA HIS A 82 5.33 5.08 -0.92
C HIS A 82 5.24 4.17 -2.13
N LEU A 83 4.47 4.59 -3.13
CA LEU A 83 4.38 3.93 -4.43
C LEU A 83 5.39 4.60 -5.37
N LEU A 84 6.39 3.82 -5.79
CA LEU A 84 7.36 4.26 -6.79
C LEU A 84 6.88 3.87 -8.19
N GLU A 85 7.26 4.64 -9.20
CA GLU A 85 6.91 4.38 -10.60
C GLU A 85 7.26 2.95 -11.03
N GLU A 86 8.44 2.47 -10.65
CA GLU A 86 8.94 1.13 -10.97
C GLU A 86 8.17 -0.03 -10.31
N MET A 87 7.31 0.27 -9.32
CA MET A 87 6.40 -0.71 -8.71
C MET A 87 5.16 -0.93 -9.59
N GLN A 88 4.88 -0.08 -10.57
CA GLN A 88 3.73 -0.27 -11.43
C GLN A 88 3.89 -1.57 -12.24
N VAL A 89 2.86 -2.41 -12.16
CA VAL A 89 2.67 -3.58 -13.01
C VAL A 89 1.42 -3.36 -13.88
N PHE A 90 1.26 -4.18 -14.92
CA PHE A 90 0.29 -3.92 -15.99
C PHE A 90 -0.57 -5.16 -16.24
N GLU A 91 -1.85 -4.94 -16.59
CA GLU A 91 -2.84 -6.00 -16.80
C GLU A 91 -2.47 -6.98 -17.94
N ASP A 92 -1.63 -6.55 -18.87
CA ASP A 92 -1.21 -7.29 -20.06
C ASP A 92 0.22 -7.85 -19.96
N VAL A 93 0.92 -7.61 -18.86
CA VAL A 93 2.30 -8.07 -18.63
C VAL A 93 2.34 -8.95 -17.38
N PRO A 94 2.58 -10.27 -17.53
CA PRO A 94 2.75 -11.15 -16.38
C PRO A 94 3.85 -10.68 -15.43
N VAL A 95 3.57 -10.78 -14.15
CA VAL A 95 4.49 -10.46 -13.07
C VAL A 95 5.38 -11.67 -12.80
N GLY A 96 6.68 -11.55 -13.06
CA GLY A 96 7.63 -12.59 -12.69
C GLY A 96 7.72 -12.76 -11.17
N SER A 97 7.19 -13.88 -10.64
CA SER A 97 7.13 -14.14 -9.20
C SER A 97 8.51 -14.17 -8.54
N GLY A 98 9.57 -14.54 -9.28
CA GLY A 98 10.95 -14.53 -8.80
C GLY A 98 11.53 -13.15 -8.46
N ARG A 99 10.77 -12.07 -8.70
CA ARG A 99 11.11 -10.72 -8.24
C ARG A 99 10.81 -10.50 -6.75
N TYR A 100 9.97 -11.33 -6.13
CA TYR A 100 9.42 -11.14 -4.79
C TYR A 100 9.80 -12.29 -3.85
N LEU A 101 9.62 -12.09 -2.55
CA LEU A 101 9.88 -13.09 -1.50
C LEU A 101 8.62 -13.87 -1.12
N TYR A 102 7.61 -13.15 -0.66
CA TYR A 102 6.34 -13.67 -0.17
C TYR A 102 5.15 -12.87 -0.73
N PRO A 103 5.01 -12.78 -2.07
CA PRO A 103 4.03 -11.90 -2.69
C PRO A 103 2.60 -12.26 -2.31
N ARG A 104 1.80 -11.24 -1.98
CA ARG A 104 0.35 -11.32 -1.80
C ARG A 104 -0.33 -10.20 -2.57
N VAL A 105 -1.60 -10.42 -2.94
CA VAL A 105 -2.43 -9.40 -3.56
C VAL A 105 -3.53 -8.93 -2.62
N GLU A 106 -3.82 -7.64 -2.68
CA GLU A 106 -4.90 -6.95 -1.97
C GLU A 106 -5.79 -6.20 -2.97
N VAL A 107 -7.09 -6.13 -2.68
CA VAL A 107 -8.09 -5.56 -3.58
C VAL A 107 -8.50 -4.19 -3.07
N GLU A 108 -8.20 -3.15 -3.84
CA GLU A 108 -8.33 -1.77 -3.40
C GLU A 108 -9.16 -0.93 -4.38
N VAL A 109 -9.75 0.16 -3.87
CA VAL A 109 -10.27 1.23 -4.71
C VAL A 109 -9.19 2.31 -4.81
N GLY A 110 -8.57 2.45 -5.96
CA GLY A 110 -7.53 3.46 -6.20
C GLY A 110 -8.12 4.85 -6.39
N PHE A 111 -7.53 5.85 -5.74
CA PHE A 111 -7.86 7.26 -5.86
C PHE A 111 -6.84 7.93 -6.77
N ILE A 112 -7.29 8.67 -7.77
CA ILE A 112 -6.43 9.45 -8.66
C ILE A 112 -6.66 10.91 -8.35
N LEU A 113 -5.65 11.61 -7.85
CA LEU A 113 -5.79 12.99 -7.45
C LEU A 113 -5.71 13.95 -8.65
N SER A 114 -6.62 14.92 -8.73
CA SER A 114 -6.54 16.08 -9.65
C SER A 114 -5.79 17.26 -9.05
N ASP A 115 -5.77 17.37 -7.73
CA ASP A 115 -5.24 18.51 -6.99
C ASP A 115 -4.41 18.06 -5.79
N ASP A 116 -3.52 18.94 -5.31
CA ASP A 116 -2.76 18.71 -4.08
C ASP A 116 -3.69 18.65 -2.87
N LEU A 117 -3.41 17.76 -1.90
CA LEU A 117 -4.14 17.73 -0.64
C LEU A 117 -3.51 18.67 0.40
N PRO A 118 -4.32 19.31 1.26
CA PRO A 118 -3.87 20.38 2.16
C PRO A 118 -3.06 19.91 3.38
N GLY A 119 -2.71 18.62 3.44
CA GLY A 119 -1.87 18.04 4.48
C GLY A 119 -2.56 17.93 5.85
N ALA A 120 -2.04 18.58 6.89
CA ALA A 120 -2.43 18.49 8.30
C ALA A 120 -3.87 18.97 8.55
N GLY A 121 -4.38 19.86 7.69
CA GLY A 121 -5.77 20.32 7.71
C GLY A 121 -6.72 19.49 6.84
N CYS A 122 -6.24 18.43 6.19
CA CYS A 122 -7.03 17.66 5.22
C CYS A 122 -8.25 17.01 5.85
N THR A 123 -9.40 17.29 5.25
CA THR A 123 -10.71 16.72 5.56
C THR A 123 -11.13 15.72 4.50
N GLU A 124 -12.19 14.97 4.76
CA GLU A 124 -12.78 14.05 3.76
C GLU A 124 -13.35 14.81 2.55
N ASP A 125 -13.89 16.02 2.78
CA ASP A 125 -14.38 16.88 1.70
C ASP A 125 -13.25 17.35 0.78
N ASP A 126 -12.07 17.66 1.34
CA ASP A 126 -10.89 18.01 0.54
C ASP A 126 -10.46 16.83 -0.34
N VAL A 127 -10.48 15.61 0.20
CA VAL A 127 -10.15 14.39 -0.56
C VAL A 127 -11.10 14.21 -1.73
N LEU A 128 -12.42 14.28 -1.49
CA LEU A 128 -13.40 14.12 -2.56
C LEU A 128 -13.30 15.22 -3.61
N ALA A 129 -13.03 16.46 -3.19
CA ALA A 129 -12.85 17.59 -4.11
C ALA A 129 -11.60 17.44 -4.98
N ALA A 130 -10.50 16.92 -4.41
CA ALA A 130 -9.23 16.72 -5.10
C ALA A 130 -9.11 15.37 -5.83
N THR A 131 -10.14 14.52 -5.81
CA THR A 131 -10.13 13.22 -6.51
C THR A 131 -10.72 13.37 -7.91
N ALA A 132 -9.90 13.13 -8.94
CA ALA A 132 -10.33 13.11 -10.33
C ALA A 132 -11.23 11.91 -10.63
N ALA A 133 -10.82 10.73 -10.17
CA ALA A 133 -11.53 9.47 -10.41
C ALA A 133 -11.14 8.39 -9.39
N PHE A 134 -12.06 7.46 -9.19
CA PHE A 134 -11.79 6.14 -8.63
C PHE A 134 -11.47 5.14 -9.75
N ALA A 135 -10.60 4.18 -9.46
CA ALA A 135 -10.25 3.08 -10.34
C ALA A 135 -10.21 1.75 -9.56
N PRO A 136 -10.58 0.62 -10.17
CA PRO A 136 -10.34 -0.69 -9.58
C PRO A 136 -8.83 -0.91 -9.50
N ALA A 137 -8.34 -1.40 -8.35
CA ALA A 137 -6.91 -1.58 -8.12
C ALA A 137 -6.59 -2.93 -7.45
N ILE A 138 -5.42 -3.47 -7.78
CA ILE A 138 -4.79 -4.54 -7.00
C ILE A 138 -3.45 -4.00 -6.51
N GLU A 139 -3.23 -4.04 -5.19
CA GLU A 139 -1.90 -3.88 -4.61
C GLU A 139 -1.22 -5.24 -4.55
N LEU A 140 0.05 -5.28 -4.94
CA LEU A 140 0.95 -6.40 -4.70
C LEU A 140 1.85 -6.02 -3.52
N ILE A 141 1.66 -6.72 -2.40
CA ILE A 141 2.45 -6.55 -1.19
C ILE A 141 3.47 -7.67 -1.06
N ASP A 142 4.64 -7.34 -0.54
CA ASP A 142 5.71 -8.28 -0.26
C ASP A 142 6.50 -7.79 0.95
N THR A 143 6.90 -8.71 1.82
CA THR A 143 7.69 -8.37 2.99
C THR A 143 9.11 -8.90 2.87
N ARG A 144 10.07 -8.10 3.28
CA ARG A 144 11.48 -8.49 3.44
C ARG A 144 11.73 -9.17 4.79
N ILE A 145 10.70 -9.32 5.62
CA ILE A 145 10.75 -10.02 6.90
C ILE A 145 10.32 -11.46 6.74
N THR A 146 11.05 -12.37 7.37
CA THR A 146 10.86 -13.81 7.24
C THR A 146 9.43 -14.23 7.57
N ASN A 147 8.78 -14.92 6.62
CA ASN A 147 7.48 -15.56 6.78
C ASN A 147 6.36 -14.64 7.30
N TRP A 148 6.34 -13.36 6.94
CA TRP A 148 5.33 -12.40 7.42
C TRP A 148 5.28 -12.26 8.94
N GLN A 149 6.40 -12.52 9.65
CA GLN A 149 6.51 -12.32 11.11
C GLN A 149 6.69 -10.83 11.45
N ILE A 150 5.79 -10.00 10.97
CA ILE A 150 5.86 -8.54 11.09
C ILE A 150 5.06 -8.04 12.29
N LYS A 151 5.60 -7.02 12.98
CA LYS A 151 4.85 -6.09 13.83
C LYS A 151 4.80 -4.73 13.14
N LEU A 152 4.13 -3.75 13.75
CA LEU A 152 3.92 -2.42 13.16
C LEU A 152 5.22 -1.76 12.66
N CYS A 153 6.25 -1.70 13.50
CA CYS A 153 7.51 -1.06 13.12
C CYS A 153 8.25 -1.84 12.02
N ASP A 154 8.08 -3.16 11.94
CA ASP A 154 8.66 -3.97 10.88
C ASP A 154 8.03 -3.63 9.52
N THR A 155 6.69 -3.60 9.46
CA THR A 155 5.98 -3.24 8.21
C THR A 155 6.22 -1.81 7.79
N ILE A 156 6.17 -0.83 8.72
CA ILE A 156 6.42 0.58 8.40
C ILE A 156 7.82 0.76 7.81
N ALA A 157 8.85 0.26 8.52
CA ALA A 157 10.24 0.35 8.08
C ALA A 157 10.43 -0.29 6.70
N ASP A 158 9.71 -1.38 6.46
CA ASP A 158 9.67 -2.11 5.21
C ASP A 158 8.70 -1.51 4.17
N ASN A 159 8.58 -0.19 4.13
CA ASN A 159 7.71 0.55 3.22
C ASN A 159 6.24 0.08 3.21
N ALA A 160 5.69 -0.25 4.37
CA ALA A 160 4.37 -0.84 4.56
C ALA A 160 4.12 -2.05 3.62
N SER A 161 5.16 -2.87 3.44
CA SER A 161 5.17 -4.03 2.55
C SER A 161 4.85 -3.73 1.08
N SER A 162 4.93 -2.47 0.63
CA SER A 162 4.63 -2.11 -0.77
C SER A 162 5.63 -2.77 -1.72
N ALA A 163 5.16 -3.38 -2.81
CA ALA A 163 6.02 -4.07 -3.77
C ALA A 163 5.58 -3.89 -5.24
N GLY A 164 4.28 -3.80 -5.49
CA GLY A 164 3.72 -3.52 -6.81
C GLY A 164 2.28 -3.00 -6.74
N TRP A 165 1.78 -2.48 -7.86
CA TRP A 165 0.38 -2.05 -7.96
C TRP A 165 -0.08 -2.00 -9.43
N VAL A 166 -1.38 -2.21 -9.64
CA VAL A 166 -2.03 -2.06 -10.95
C VAL A 166 -3.38 -1.36 -10.77
N LEU A 167 -3.71 -0.49 -11.73
CA LEU A 167 -5.05 0.08 -11.88
C LEU A 167 -5.68 -0.49 -13.14
N GLY A 168 -6.95 -0.87 -13.06
CA GLY A 168 -7.75 -1.18 -14.24
C GLY A 168 -8.03 0.08 -15.07
N GLU A 169 -8.58 -0.10 -16.27
CA GLU A 169 -8.81 0.99 -17.23
C GLU A 169 -9.87 2.01 -16.79
N ALA A 170 -10.84 1.59 -15.96
CA ALA A 170 -11.97 2.42 -15.59
C ALA A 170 -11.57 3.65 -14.77
N ARG A 171 -12.28 4.76 -15.00
CA ARG A 171 -12.11 6.04 -14.30
C ARG A 171 -13.50 6.57 -13.94
N VAL A 172 -13.93 6.31 -12.72
CA VAL A 172 -15.29 6.64 -12.23
C VAL A 172 -15.23 7.93 -11.42
N SER A 173 -16.08 8.89 -11.76
CA SER A 173 -16.19 10.14 -11.00
C SER A 173 -16.65 9.85 -9.56
N PRO A 174 -16.10 10.52 -8.53
CA PRO A 174 -16.58 10.40 -7.15
C PRO A 174 -18.06 10.73 -6.95
N LYS A 175 -18.70 11.41 -7.93
CA LYS A 175 -20.13 11.76 -7.89
C LYS A 175 -21.05 10.64 -8.38
N ASP A 176 -20.50 9.65 -9.07
CA ASP A 176 -21.29 8.62 -9.77
C ASP A 176 -21.39 7.31 -8.98
N VAL A 177 -20.70 7.20 -7.83
CA VAL A 177 -20.66 6.01 -6.98
C VAL A 177 -20.56 6.37 -5.50
N ASP A 178 -21.21 5.61 -4.62
CA ASP A 178 -20.94 5.68 -3.18
C ASP A 178 -19.69 4.88 -2.86
N ILE A 179 -18.58 5.57 -2.58
CA ILE A 179 -17.27 4.99 -2.26
C ILE A 179 -17.28 4.03 -1.06
N ARG A 180 -18.33 4.03 -0.23
CA ARG A 180 -18.47 3.10 0.91
C ARG A 180 -19.18 1.79 0.53
N ALA A 181 -19.86 1.76 -0.61
CA ALA A 181 -20.76 0.67 -1.00
C ALA A 181 -20.29 -0.03 -2.29
N ILE A 182 -18.98 -0.12 -2.52
CA ILE A 182 -18.41 -0.83 -3.67
C ILE A 182 -18.07 -2.25 -3.22
N ASP A 183 -18.90 -3.20 -3.62
CA ASP A 183 -18.61 -4.63 -3.43
C ASP A 183 -17.50 -5.06 -4.40
N ALA A 184 -16.57 -5.89 -3.92
CA ALA A 184 -15.45 -6.40 -4.69
C ALA A 184 -15.32 -7.93 -4.53
N VAL A 185 -15.06 -8.62 -5.64
CA VAL A 185 -14.83 -10.07 -5.68
C VAL A 185 -13.49 -10.33 -6.33
N LEU A 186 -12.61 -11.06 -5.64
CA LEU A 186 -11.33 -11.53 -6.16
C LEU A 186 -11.44 -12.98 -6.58
N THR A 187 -11.12 -13.25 -7.84
CA THR A 187 -10.91 -14.62 -8.33
C THR A 187 -9.44 -14.90 -8.57
N ASN A 188 -9.01 -16.13 -8.36
CA ASN A 188 -7.72 -16.65 -8.82
C ASN A 188 -7.97 -17.89 -9.67
N ASN A 189 -7.53 -17.87 -10.93
CA ASN A 189 -7.75 -18.98 -11.88
C ASN A 189 -9.25 -19.36 -12.04
N GLY A 190 -10.13 -18.37 -11.93
CA GLY A 190 -11.59 -18.53 -12.07
C GLY A 190 -12.32 -18.96 -10.79
N GLU A 191 -11.62 -19.19 -9.68
CA GLU A 191 -12.23 -19.50 -8.39
C GLU A 191 -12.26 -18.26 -7.49
N VAL A 192 -13.39 -18.01 -6.81
CA VAL A 192 -13.51 -16.92 -5.84
C VAL A 192 -12.64 -17.23 -4.61
N VAL A 193 -11.68 -16.36 -4.32
CA VAL A 193 -10.73 -16.51 -3.20
C VAL A 193 -10.93 -15.49 -2.09
N ALA A 194 -11.56 -14.36 -2.41
CA ALA A 194 -11.97 -13.35 -1.43
C ALA A 194 -13.15 -12.52 -1.95
N GLU A 195 -13.94 -12.01 -1.02
CA GLU A 195 -15.02 -11.05 -1.25
C GLU A 195 -14.94 -9.99 -0.16
N GLY A 196 -15.34 -8.77 -0.48
CA GLY A 196 -15.28 -7.65 0.45
C GLY A 196 -16.03 -6.44 -0.06
N ARG A 197 -15.99 -5.37 0.72
CA ARG A 197 -16.64 -4.10 0.37
C ARG A 197 -15.76 -2.94 0.84
N SER A 198 -15.81 -1.84 0.10
CA SER A 198 -14.94 -0.70 0.33
C SER A 198 -15.07 -0.06 1.73
N ASP A 199 -16.21 -0.15 2.42
CA ASP A 199 -16.34 0.30 3.82
C ASP A 199 -15.61 -0.57 4.85
N ALA A 200 -15.01 -1.69 4.44
CA ALA A 200 -14.05 -2.41 5.30
C ALA A 200 -12.82 -1.55 5.66
N VAL A 201 -12.53 -0.55 4.82
CA VAL A 201 -11.45 0.43 4.99
C VAL A 201 -11.93 1.56 5.90
N LEU A 202 -11.66 1.46 7.20
CA LEU A 202 -12.02 2.44 8.24
C LEU A 202 -13.50 2.89 8.24
N GLY A 203 -14.43 2.09 7.69
CA GLY A 203 -15.82 2.49 7.46
C GLY A 203 -16.02 3.40 6.23
N ASN A 204 -14.96 4.05 5.75
CA ASN A 204 -14.95 4.91 4.57
C ASN A 204 -13.52 5.09 4.05
N PRO A 205 -13.20 4.64 2.81
CA PRO A 205 -11.86 4.81 2.23
C PRO A 205 -11.36 6.27 2.19
N VAL A 206 -12.28 7.24 2.08
CA VAL A 206 -11.94 8.68 2.08
C VAL A 206 -11.30 9.09 3.42
N THR A 207 -11.72 8.50 4.54
CA THR A 207 -11.14 8.73 5.87
C THR A 207 -9.66 8.33 5.91
N ALA A 208 -9.31 7.22 5.24
CA ALA A 208 -7.93 6.74 5.16
C ALA A 208 -7.04 7.70 4.35
N VAL A 209 -7.53 8.22 3.23
CA VAL A 209 -6.80 9.21 2.42
C VAL A 209 -6.61 10.53 3.18
N ALA A 210 -7.64 10.99 3.90
CA ALA A 210 -7.54 12.20 4.71
C ALA A 210 -6.54 12.00 5.87
N TRP A 211 -6.54 10.82 6.51
CA TRP A 211 -5.52 10.45 7.50
C TRP A 211 -4.12 10.46 6.88
N LEU A 212 -3.95 9.87 5.70
CA LEU A 212 -2.67 9.80 5.00
C LEU A 212 -2.11 11.19 4.73
N ALA A 213 -2.92 12.09 4.18
CA ALA A 213 -2.53 13.48 3.91
C ALA A 213 -1.98 14.17 5.17
N ARG A 214 -2.64 13.98 6.33
CA ARG A 214 -2.18 14.53 7.62
C ARG A 214 -0.91 13.85 8.11
N LYS A 215 -0.81 12.52 7.97
CA LYS A 215 0.32 11.73 8.45
C LYS A 215 1.61 12.06 7.70
N VAL A 216 1.56 12.07 6.37
CA VAL A 216 2.75 12.31 5.53
C VAL A 216 3.30 13.74 5.68
N GLU A 217 2.44 14.71 6.02
CA GLU A 217 2.90 16.07 6.34
C GLU A 217 3.86 16.11 7.53
N ALA A 218 3.62 15.31 8.56
CA ALA A 218 4.50 15.25 9.73
C ALA A 218 5.95 14.83 9.37
N PHE A 219 6.13 14.22 8.20
CA PHE A 219 7.42 13.78 7.65
C PHE A 219 7.89 14.64 6.46
N GLY A 220 7.27 15.81 6.24
CA GLY A 220 7.66 16.75 5.18
C GLY A 220 7.21 16.33 3.78
N VAL A 221 6.28 15.39 3.67
CA VAL A 221 5.73 14.90 2.41
C VAL A 221 4.34 15.54 2.16
N ARG A 222 3.94 15.61 0.89
CA ARG A 222 2.62 16.08 0.44
C ARG A 222 2.09 15.15 -0.65
N LEU A 223 0.79 14.89 -0.62
CA LEU A 223 0.07 14.23 -1.71
C LEU A 223 -0.27 15.27 -2.77
N LYS A 224 0.13 15.00 -4.01
CA LYS A 224 0.11 15.97 -5.11
C LYS A 224 -0.92 15.60 -6.17
N ALA A 225 -1.30 16.59 -6.97
CA ALA A 225 -2.03 16.36 -8.21
C ALA A 225 -1.32 15.30 -9.07
N GLY A 226 -2.08 14.30 -9.52
CA GLY A 226 -1.58 13.16 -10.29
C GLY A 226 -1.14 11.96 -9.45
N ASP A 227 -1.02 12.09 -8.13
CA ASP A 227 -0.69 10.96 -7.28
C ASP A 227 -1.81 9.91 -7.28
N ILE A 228 -1.40 8.65 -7.18
CA ILE A 228 -2.26 7.51 -6.91
C ILE A 228 -2.30 7.26 -5.40
N VAL A 229 -3.48 7.12 -4.83
CA VAL A 229 -3.63 6.71 -3.42
C VAL A 229 -4.39 5.39 -3.34
N LEU A 230 -3.77 4.42 -2.66
CA LEU A 230 -4.35 3.13 -2.32
C LEU A 230 -4.73 3.16 -0.83
N PRO A 231 -6.01 3.37 -0.47
CA PRO A 231 -6.44 3.67 0.90
C PRO A 231 -6.50 2.43 1.82
N GLY A 232 -6.28 1.25 1.26
CA GLY A 232 -6.31 -0.03 1.93
C GLY A 232 -7.31 -1.01 1.32
N SER A 233 -7.12 -2.27 1.67
CA SER A 233 -7.83 -3.39 1.06
C SER A 233 -9.27 -3.56 1.51
N CYS A 234 -10.15 -3.86 0.55
CA CYS A 234 -11.53 -4.30 0.76
C CYS A 234 -11.59 -5.75 1.27
N THR A 235 -10.53 -6.53 1.03
CA THR A 235 -10.46 -7.97 1.33
C THR A 235 -9.24 -8.32 2.17
N ARG A 236 -9.17 -9.54 2.68
CA ARG A 236 -7.89 -10.09 3.18
C ARG A 236 -6.88 -10.23 2.03
N ALA A 237 -5.59 -10.13 2.34
CA ALA A 237 -4.52 -10.44 1.40
C ALA A 237 -4.54 -11.93 0.99
N ILE A 238 -4.25 -12.20 -0.28
CA ILE A 238 -4.18 -13.55 -0.87
C ILE A 238 -2.77 -13.83 -1.37
N ASP A 239 -2.18 -14.97 -1.00
CA ASP A 239 -0.87 -15.40 -1.52
C ASP A 239 -0.90 -15.51 -3.06
N ALA A 240 0.16 -15.04 -3.71
CA ALA A 240 0.29 -14.97 -5.16
C ALA A 240 1.42 -15.88 -5.68
N PRO A 241 1.26 -17.22 -5.63
CA PRO A 241 2.25 -18.14 -6.17
C PRO A 241 2.35 -18.02 -7.72
N PRO A 242 3.47 -18.48 -8.31
CA PRO A 242 3.63 -18.54 -9.76
C PRO A 242 2.46 -19.23 -10.46
N GLY A 243 2.00 -18.67 -11.59
CA GLY A 243 0.85 -19.16 -12.33
C GLY A 243 -0.52 -18.69 -11.81
N SER A 244 -0.55 -17.84 -10.78
CA SER A 244 -1.81 -17.20 -10.35
C SER A 244 -2.33 -16.22 -11.40
N ARG A 245 -3.65 -16.15 -11.53
CA ARG A 245 -4.35 -15.24 -12.46
C ARG A 245 -5.46 -14.56 -11.71
N PHE A 246 -5.17 -13.38 -11.20
CA PHE A 246 -6.12 -12.62 -10.40
C PHE A 246 -7.00 -11.75 -11.26
N VAL A 247 -8.30 -11.75 -10.97
CA VAL A 247 -9.25 -10.76 -11.48
C VAL A 247 -10.05 -10.24 -10.29
N ALA A 248 -10.00 -8.94 -10.08
CA ALA A 248 -10.82 -8.25 -9.10
C ALA A 248 -11.94 -7.49 -9.82
N ASP A 249 -13.18 -7.90 -9.59
CA ASP A 249 -14.38 -7.26 -10.11
C ASP A 249 -15.03 -6.38 -9.04
N PHE A 250 -15.34 -5.13 -9.40
CA PHE A 250 -15.90 -4.13 -8.49
C PHE A 250 -17.25 -3.63 -9.02
N THR A 251 -18.25 -3.59 -8.14
CA THR A 251 -19.57 -3.06 -8.47
C THR A 251 -19.48 -1.58 -8.82
N GLY A 252 -19.80 -1.23 -10.07
CA GLY A 252 -19.78 0.15 -10.55
C GLY A 252 -18.40 0.72 -10.91
N LEU A 253 -17.31 0.00 -10.66
CA LEU A 253 -15.93 0.42 -10.99
C LEU A 253 -15.30 -0.39 -12.12
N GLY A 254 -15.90 -1.50 -12.54
CA GLY A 254 -15.30 -2.40 -13.53
C GLY A 254 -14.34 -3.38 -12.86
N SER A 255 -13.28 -3.76 -13.56
CA SER A 255 -12.35 -4.77 -13.07
C SER A 255 -10.90 -4.45 -13.37
N VAL A 256 -10.01 -5.18 -12.70
CA VAL A 256 -8.57 -5.14 -12.91
C VAL A 256 -8.02 -6.56 -12.79
N ARG A 257 -7.01 -6.90 -13.61
CA ARG A 257 -6.35 -8.21 -13.57
C ARG A 257 -4.86 -8.13 -13.30
N LEU A 258 -4.33 -9.19 -12.72
CA LEU A 258 -2.90 -9.35 -12.46
C LEU A 258 -2.50 -10.82 -12.55
N ASP A 259 -1.64 -11.13 -13.53
CA ASP A 259 -1.15 -12.49 -13.78
C ASP A 259 0.28 -12.66 -13.29
N PHE A 260 0.63 -13.86 -12.83
CA PHE A 260 1.96 -14.21 -12.32
C PHE A 260 2.60 -15.35 -13.12
N GLU A 261 3.91 -15.26 -13.37
CA GLU A 261 4.74 -16.30 -14.03
C GLU A 261 5.92 -16.78 -13.19
#